data_AF-A0A1W2P6J9-F1
#
_entry.id   AF-A0A1W2P6J9-F1
#
_cell.length_a   1.000
_cell.length_b   1.000
_cell.length_c   1.000
_cell.angle_alpha   90.00
_cell.angle_beta   90.00
_cell.angle_gamma   90.00
#
_symmetry.space_group_name_H-M   'P 1'
#
loop_
_entity.id
_entity.type
_entity.pdbx_description
1 polymer ?
#
loop_
_entity_poly.entity_id
_entity_poly.type
_entity_poly.pdbx_seq_one_letter_code
_entity_poly.pdbx_strand_id
1 'polypeptide(L)'
;MTEIFNHELFGALAEEKEVKQILSKVMEARRSKSYDSYEILGKFVGKQQVTKLILPLKEILQNTTSLKLARKVHETLRRIIAGLIVNPDMTADALLLLSYGLVSENLPLLTEKEKKPAAPVPDARLPPQSCLLLPATPVRGGPKAVVNKKTNMHIFIESGLR
;
A
#
# COMPACT_ATOMS: atom_id res chain seq x y z
N MET A 1 -9.87 4.33 -10.83
CA MET A 1 -8.92 5.45 -11.06
C MET A 1 -7.72 5.38 -10.12
N THR A 2 -7.93 5.19 -8.81
CA THR A 2 -6.84 5.00 -7.82
C THR A 2 -5.90 3.82 -8.14
N GLU A 3 -6.39 2.78 -8.80
CA GLU A 3 -5.60 1.63 -9.26
C GLU A 3 -4.44 2.01 -10.20
N ILE A 4 -4.66 2.97 -11.12
CA ILE A 4 -3.63 3.42 -12.05
C ILE A 4 -2.50 4.11 -11.27
N PHE A 5 -2.86 4.93 -10.30
CA PHE A 5 -1.89 5.64 -9.48
C PHE A 5 -1.11 4.69 -8.58
N ASN A 6 -1.81 3.70 -7.99
CA ASN A 6 -1.18 2.64 -7.22
C ASN A 6 -0.18 1.85 -8.07
N HIS A 7 -0.54 1.51 -9.32
CA HIS A 7 0.35 0.77 -10.21
C HIS A 7 1.58 1.59 -10.62
N GLU A 8 1.42 2.90 -10.86
CA GLU A 8 2.54 3.80 -11.18
C GLU A 8 3.51 3.99 -10.00
N LEU A 9 3.00 4.04 -8.76
CA LEU A 9 3.82 4.35 -7.58
C LEU A 9 4.37 3.11 -6.85
N PHE A 10 3.62 2.01 -6.86
CA PHE A 10 3.88 0.83 -6.03
C PHE A 10 3.89 -0.49 -6.80
N GLY A 11 3.52 -0.48 -8.09
CA GLY A 11 3.48 -1.67 -8.94
C GLY A 11 4.77 -1.88 -9.76
N ALA A 12 4.70 -2.80 -10.73
CA ALA A 12 5.83 -3.10 -11.62
C ALA A 12 6.34 -1.87 -12.38
N LEU A 13 5.43 -0.97 -12.76
CA LEU A 13 5.79 0.28 -13.43
C LEU A 13 6.67 1.17 -12.55
N ALA A 14 6.49 1.13 -11.23
CA ALA A 14 7.33 1.87 -10.30
C ALA A 14 8.77 1.33 -10.27
N GLU A 15 8.95 0.01 -10.42
CA GLU A 15 10.26 -0.63 -10.48
C GLU A 15 10.97 -0.32 -11.80
N GLU A 16 10.25 -0.34 -12.92
CA GLU A 16 10.78 0.06 -14.24
C GLU A 16 11.30 1.51 -14.23
N LYS A 17 10.56 2.42 -13.57
CA LYS A 17 10.99 3.81 -13.40
C LYS A 17 12.24 3.97 -12.54
N GLU A 18 12.69 2.96 -11.81
CA GLU A 18 13.98 2.98 -11.08
C GLU A 18 15.16 2.51 -11.95
N VAL A 19 14.90 1.95 -13.14
CA VAL A 19 15.95 1.46 -14.04
C VAL A 19 16.59 2.63 -14.80
N LYS A 20 17.87 2.89 -14.55
CA LYS A 20 18.64 3.98 -15.16
C LYS A 20 18.60 3.99 -16.70
N GLN A 21 18.59 2.81 -17.32
CA GLN A 21 18.52 2.67 -18.78
C GLN A 21 17.16 3.11 -19.37
N ILE A 22 16.09 2.99 -18.60
CA ILE A 22 14.74 3.43 -19.00
C ILE A 22 14.63 4.94 -18.77
N LEU A 23 15.08 5.42 -17.61
CA LEU A 23 15.12 6.84 -17.26
C LEU A 23 15.91 7.68 -18.27
N SER A 24 17.03 7.16 -18.79
CA SER A 24 17.83 7.90 -19.75
C SER A 24 17.12 8.09 -21.09
N LYS A 25 16.28 7.13 -21.49
CA LYS A 25 15.61 7.10 -22.80
C LYS A 25 14.22 7.74 -22.82
N VAL A 26 13.49 7.68 -21.71
CA VAL A 26 12.06 8.05 -21.68
C VAL A 26 11.79 9.14 -20.65
N MET A 27 11.26 10.29 -21.12
CA MET A 27 10.93 11.44 -20.25
C MET A 27 9.81 11.12 -19.25
N GLU A 28 8.85 10.28 -19.63
CA GLU A 28 7.74 9.85 -18.77
C GLU A 28 8.21 9.03 -17.57
N ALA A 29 9.30 8.29 -17.71
CA ALA A 29 9.88 7.55 -16.60
C ALA A 29 10.51 8.49 -15.56
N ARG A 30 10.95 9.69 -15.96
CA ARG A 30 11.63 10.66 -15.09
C ARG A 30 10.68 11.41 -14.16
N ARG A 31 9.38 11.41 -14.44
CA ARG A 31 8.37 12.11 -13.62
C ARG A 31 7.26 11.15 -13.20
N SER A 32 6.77 11.37 -11.98
CA SER A 32 5.58 10.69 -11.47
C SER A 32 4.51 11.73 -11.19
N LYS A 33 3.42 11.69 -11.96
CA LYS A 33 2.29 12.62 -11.82
C LYS A 33 1.21 12.10 -10.89
N SER A 34 1.28 10.84 -10.49
CA SER A 34 0.38 10.25 -9.50
C SER A 34 0.37 11.00 -8.15
N TYR A 35 1.50 11.51 -7.65
CA TYR A 35 1.52 12.27 -6.38
C TYR A 35 0.65 13.53 -6.43
N ASP A 36 0.81 14.33 -7.50
CA ASP A 36 -0.01 15.53 -7.73
C ASP A 36 -1.48 15.15 -7.93
N SER A 37 -1.73 13.99 -8.56
CA SER A 37 -3.09 13.47 -8.80
C SER A 37 -3.79 13.05 -7.50
N TYR A 38 -3.07 12.48 -6.52
CA TYR A 38 -3.63 12.19 -5.19
C TYR A 38 -4.01 13.45 -4.44
N GLU A 39 -3.21 14.51 -4.54
CA GLU A 39 -3.53 15.81 -3.94
C GLU A 39 -4.80 16.40 -4.55
N ILE A 40 -4.93 16.34 -5.88
CA ILE A 40 -6.14 16.79 -6.59
C ILE A 40 -7.34 15.94 -6.16
N LEU A 41 -7.21 14.62 -6.08
CA LEU A 41 -8.29 13.76 -5.58
C LEU A 41 -8.69 14.14 -4.15
N GLY A 42 -7.73 14.44 -3.27
CA GLY A 42 -8.00 14.91 -1.91
C GLY A 42 -8.87 16.16 -1.86
N LYS A 43 -8.72 17.08 -2.83
CA LYS A 43 -9.49 18.34 -2.91
C LYS A 43 -10.97 18.14 -3.26
N PHE A 44 -11.32 17.01 -3.90
CA PHE A 44 -12.67 16.77 -4.44
C PHE A 44 -13.32 15.47 -3.94
N VAL A 45 -12.64 14.70 -3.10
CA VAL A 45 -13.18 13.44 -2.59
C VAL A 45 -14.25 13.70 -1.53
N GLY A 46 -15.38 12.98 -1.60
CA GLY A 46 -16.41 13.02 -0.55
C GLY A 46 -16.02 12.21 0.69
N LYS A 47 -16.60 12.56 1.85
CA LYS A 47 -16.32 11.94 3.17
C LYS A 47 -16.26 10.41 3.15
N GLN A 48 -17.24 9.78 2.50
CA GLN A 48 -17.37 8.31 2.43
C GLN A 48 -16.33 7.62 1.54
N GLN A 49 -15.65 8.37 0.66
CA GLN A 49 -14.70 7.82 -0.31
C GLN A 49 -13.24 7.98 0.15
N VAL A 50 -12.98 8.77 1.20
CA VAL A 50 -11.62 8.95 1.75
C VAL A 50 -11.00 7.62 2.16
N THR A 51 -11.78 6.73 2.77
CA THR A 51 -11.27 5.41 3.18
C THR A 51 -10.80 4.57 1.99
N LYS A 52 -11.39 4.72 0.80
CA LYS A 52 -10.94 4.01 -0.41
C LYS A 52 -9.58 4.49 -0.90
N LEU A 53 -9.16 5.71 -0.55
CA LEU A 53 -7.81 6.22 -0.82
C LEU A 53 -6.79 5.65 0.16
N ILE A 54 -7.18 5.55 1.44
CA ILE A 54 -6.27 5.22 2.55
C ILE A 54 -6.05 3.71 2.67
N LEU A 55 -7.07 2.89 2.45
CA LEU A 55 -7.02 1.44 2.66
C LEU A 55 -5.96 0.73 1.80
N PRO A 56 -5.82 0.99 0.49
CA PRO A 56 -4.76 0.38 -0.32
C PRO A 56 -3.36 0.75 0.16
N LEU A 57 -3.17 1.98 0.63
CA LEU A 57 -1.88 2.43 1.17
C LEU A 57 -1.52 1.68 2.44
N LYS A 58 -2.52 1.32 3.25
CA LYS A 58 -2.31 0.50 4.44
C LYS A 58 -1.88 -0.92 4.10
N GLU A 59 -2.55 -1.56 3.16
CA GLU A 59 -2.21 -2.92 2.72
C GLU A 59 -0.77 -2.99 2.19
N ILE A 60 -0.35 -1.99 1.41
CA ILE A 60 1.04 -1.88 0.93
C ILE A 60 1.99 -1.80 2.12
N LEU A 61 1.66 -1.00 3.12
CA LEU A 61 2.52 -0.76 4.26
C LEU A 61 2.67 -1.97 5.20
N GLN A 62 1.60 -2.76 5.33
CA GLN A 62 1.59 -4.01 6.11
C GLN A 62 2.40 -5.13 5.43
N ASN A 63 2.45 -5.13 4.10
CA ASN A 63 3.11 -6.18 3.33
C ASN A 63 4.55 -5.82 2.93
N THR A 64 4.90 -4.53 2.91
CA THR A 64 6.23 -4.10 2.48
C THR A 64 7.29 -4.22 3.57
N THR A 65 8.47 -4.68 3.19
CA THR A 65 9.70 -4.61 4.00
C THR A 65 10.68 -3.55 3.49
N SER A 66 10.35 -2.88 2.38
CA SER A 66 11.21 -1.91 1.73
C SER A 66 10.98 -0.50 2.27
N LEU A 67 12.03 0.10 2.85
CA LEU A 67 12.01 1.49 3.30
C LEU A 67 11.67 2.47 2.17
N LYS A 68 12.08 2.18 0.93
CA LYS A 68 11.75 3.01 -0.22
C LYS A 68 10.24 3.08 -0.44
N LEU A 69 9.56 1.94 -0.43
CA LEU A 69 8.11 1.87 -0.61
C LEU A 69 7.40 2.55 0.57
N ALA A 70 7.84 2.32 1.80
CA ALA A 70 7.30 3.00 2.97
C ALA A 70 7.39 4.54 2.86
N ARG A 71 8.52 5.07 2.36
CA ARG A 71 8.68 6.51 2.10
C ARG A 71 7.77 7.03 0.99
N LYS A 72 7.58 6.26 -0.10
CA LYS A 72 6.62 6.61 -1.17
C LYS A 72 5.20 6.69 -0.63
N VAL A 73 4.80 5.74 0.22
CA VAL A 73 3.49 5.75 0.89
C VAL A 73 3.35 6.97 1.80
N HIS A 74 4.37 7.28 2.60
CA HIS A 74 4.35 8.46 3.47
C HIS A 74 4.17 9.77 2.69
N GLU A 75 4.91 9.98 1.59
CA GLU A 75 4.72 11.16 0.74
C GLU A 75 3.32 11.19 0.10
N THR A 76 2.80 10.03 -0.30
CA THR A 76 1.44 9.92 -0.86
C THR A 76 0.38 10.34 0.15
N LEU A 77 0.48 9.85 1.39
CA LEU A 77 -0.40 10.26 2.50
C LEU A 77 -0.31 11.76 2.76
N ARG A 78 0.90 12.32 2.76
CA ARG A 78 1.12 13.77 2.93
C ARG A 78 0.40 14.58 1.85
N ARG A 79 0.45 14.15 0.59
CA ARG A 79 -0.26 14.80 -0.54
C ARG A 79 -1.78 14.68 -0.42
N ILE A 80 -2.28 13.52 -0.01
CA ILE A 80 -3.72 13.32 0.22
C ILE A 80 -4.21 14.27 1.32
N ILE A 81 -3.51 14.33 2.45
CA ILE A 81 -3.87 15.20 3.58
C ILE A 81 -3.85 16.68 3.15
N ALA A 82 -2.83 17.11 2.41
CA ALA A 82 -2.77 18.47 1.87
C ALA A 82 -3.99 18.80 0.97
N GLY A 83 -4.46 17.82 0.19
CA GLY A 83 -5.69 17.97 -0.59
C GLY A 83 -6.96 18.03 0.27
N LEU A 84 -7.06 17.17 1.28
CA LEU A 84 -8.22 17.08 2.19
C LEU A 84 -8.41 18.34 3.03
N ILE A 85 -7.33 18.99 3.47
CA ILE A 85 -7.39 20.23 4.27
C ILE A 85 -8.03 21.38 3.48
N VAL A 86 -7.84 21.42 2.16
CA VAL A 86 -8.36 22.48 1.28
C VAL A 86 -9.74 22.11 0.70
N ASN A 87 -10.25 20.90 0.99
CA ASN A 87 -11.50 20.41 0.45
C ASN A 87 -12.71 21.04 1.18
N PRO A 88 -13.60 21.78 0.49
CA PRO A 88 -14.75 22.42 1.12
C PRO A 88 -15.80 21.44 1.66
N ASP A 89 -15.86 20.21 1.13
CA ASP A 89 -16.78 19.16 1.59
C ASP A 89 -16.30 18.50 2.88
N MET A 90 -15.04 18.74 3.30
CA MET A 90 -14.46 18.23 4.54
C MET A 90 -14.69 19.19 5.69
N THR A 91 -15.62 18.83 6.57
CA THR A 91 -15.85 19.56 7.83
C THR A 91 -14.75 19.24 8.84
N ALA A 92 -14.49 20.15 9.78
CA ALA A 92 -13.51 19.95 10.85
C ALA A 92 -13.74 18.63 11.62
N ASP A 93 -15.00 18.31 11.93
CA ASP A 93 -15.38 17.05 12.59
C ASP A 93 -14.98 15.80 11.78
N ALA A 94 -15.08 15.87 10.46
CA ALA A 94 -14.72 14.74 9.59
C ALA A 94 -13.20 14.55 9.55
N LEU A 95 -12.43 15.64 9.56
CA LEU A 95 -10.97 15.58 9.66
C LEU A 95 -10.51 15.07 11.03
N LEU A 96 -11.14 15.52 12.12
CA LEU A 96 -10.84 15.01 13.47
C LEU A 96 -11.17 13.53 13.61
N LEU A 97 -12.31 13.09 13.07
CA LEU A 97 -12.68 11.67 13.05
C LEU A 97 -11.69 10.85 12.23
N LEU A 98 -11.21 11.40 11.11
CA LEU A 98 -10.17 10.78 10.30
C LEU A 98 -8.85 10.65 11.08
N SER A 99 -8.36 11.73 11.70
CA SER A 99 -7.16 11.71 12.54
C SER A 99 -7.26 10.71 13.67
N TYR A 100 -8.41 10.67 14.36
CA TYR A 100 -8.68 9.66 15.38
C TYR A 100 -8.62 8.25 14.80
N GLY A 101 -9.25 7.99 13.65
CA GLY A 101 -9.22 6.69 12.98
C GLY A 101 -7.82 6.25 12.53
N LEU A 102 -6.96 7.20 12.13
CA LEU A 102 -5.57 6.94 11.77
C LEU A 102 -4.70 6.61 12.99
N VAL A 103 -4.84 7.38 14.08
CA VAL A 103 -4.05 7.20 15.31
C VAL A 103 -4.47 5.96 16.08
N SER A 104 -5.76 5.71 16.20
CA SER A 104 -6.29 4.57 16.95
C SER A 104 -6.09 3.23 16.23
N GLU A 105 -5.61 3.23 14.99
CA GLU A 105 -5.61 2.08 14.08
C GLU A 105 -7.02 1.44 13.88
N ASN A 106 -8.09 2.08 14.40
CA ASN A 106 -9.46 1.59 14.51
C ASN A 106 -10.40 2.25 13.49
N LEU A 107 -9.93 2.53 12.27
CA LEU A 107 -10.87 2.87 11.20
C LEU A 107 -11.74 1.61 10.96
N PRO A 108 -13.09 1.65 11.10
CA PRO A 108 -13.93 0.45 11.12
C PRO A 108 -13.76 -0.48 9.91
N LEU A 109 -13.35 0.08 8.76
CA LEU A 109 -13.03 -0.60 7.50
C LEU A 109 -11.68 -1.37 7.52
N LEU A 110 -10.92 -1.30 8.60
CA LEU A 110 -9.59 -1.91 8.75
C LEU A 110 -9.61 -3.25 9.50
N THR A 111 -10.80 -3.71 9.90
CA THR A 111 -11.00 -4.91 10.72
C THR A 111 -11.57 -6.10 9.95
N GLU A 112 -11.58 -6.04 8.61
CA GLU A 112 -11.77 -7.24 7.78
C GLU A 112 -10.68 -8.25 8.18
N LYS A 113 -11.09 -9.23 9.00
CA LYS A 113 -10.25 -10.32 9.48
C LYS A 113 -9.48 -10.88 8.31
N GLU A 114 -8.15 -10.94 8.43
CA GLU A 114 -7.27 -11.59 7.46
C GLU A 114 -7.89 -12.91 6.99
N LYS A 115 -8.52 -12.89 5.81
CA LYS A 115 -9.05 -14.09 5.19
C LYS A 115 -7.80 -14.81 4.69
N LYS A 116 -7.32 -15.78 5.48
CA LYS A 116 -6.23 -16.68 5.04
C LYS A 116 -6.55 -17.09 3.61
N PRO A 117 -5.66 -16.81 2.63
CA PRO A 117 -5.89 -17.31 1.29
C PRO A 117 -6.09 -18.82 1.39
N ALA A 118 -7.20 -19.30 0.83
CA ALA A 118 -7.46 -20.73 0.74
C ALA A 118 -6.25 -21.38 0.07
N ALA A 119 -5.81 -22.52 0.58
CA ALA A 119 -4.71 -23.26 -0.03
C ALA A 119 -5.01 -23.40 -1.54
N PRO A 120 -4.04 -23.11 -2.43
CA PRO A 120 -4.27 -23.23 -3.85
C PRO A 120 -4.74 -24.64 -4.16
N VAL A 121 -5.85 -24.75 -4.90
CA VAL A 121 -6.37 -26.04 -5.35
C VAL A 121 -5.25 -26.74 -6.12
N PRO A 122 -4.89 -27.99 -5.76
CA PRO A 122 -3.83 -28.71 -6.47
C PRO A 122 -4.15 -28.79 -7.95
N ASP A 123 -3.27 -28.27 -8.79
CA ASP A 123 -3.43 -28.31 -10.24
C ASP A 123 -3.46 -29.78 -10.69
N ALA A 124 -4.56 -30.20 -11.33
CA ALA A 124 -4.80 -31.60 -11.70
C ALA A 124 -3.78 -32.15 -12.72
N ARG A 125 -2.98 -31.27 -13.34
CA ARG A 125 -1.90 -31.63 -14.26
C ARG A 125 -0.58 -31.92 -13.56
N LEU A 126 -0.44 -31.54 -12.29
CA LEU A 126 0.75 -31.83 -11.51
C LEU A 126 0.76 -33.30 -11.10
N PRO A 127 1.94 -33.95 -11.08
CA PRO A 127 2.05 -35.29 -10.53
C PRO A 127 1.56 -35.29 -9.07
N PRO A 128 0.94 -36.40 -8.61
CA PRO A 128 0.46 -36.52 -7.25
C PRO A 128 1.59 -36.24 -6.25
N GLN A 129 1.25 -35.63 -5.12
CA GLN A 129 2.23 -35.30 -4.10
C GLN A 129 3.00 -36.58 -3.70
N SER A 130 4.33 -36.49 -3.69
CA SER A 130 5.22 -37.60 -3.32
C SER A 130 4.79 -38.20 -1.99
N CYS A 131 4.36 -39.46 -2.01
CA CYS A 131 4.03 -40.27 -0.84
C CYS A 131 5.28 -40.83 -0.12
N LEU A 132 6.48 -40.47 -0.58
CA LEU A 132 7.72 -40.84 0.08
C LEU A 132 7.89 -39.99 1.35
N LEU A 133 8.24 -40.63 2.47
CA LEU A 133 8.63 -39.98 3.74
C LEU A 133 10.02 -39.30 3.64
N LEU A 134 10.38 -38.81 2.45
CA LEU A 134 11.60 -38.07 2.24
C LEU A 134 11.39 -36.64 2.76
N PRO A 135 12.34 -36.09 3.54
CA PRO A 135 12.29 -34.68 3.88
C PRO A 135 12.33 -33.85 2.59
N ALA A 136 11.61 -32.72 2.58
CA ALA A 136 11.61 -31.82 1.44
C ALA A 136 13.04 -31.47 1.02
N THR A 137 13.31 -31.43 -0.29
CA THR A 137 14.64 -31.07 -0.80
C THR A 137 15.07 -29.74 -0.19
N PRO A 138 16.26 -29.67 0.45
CA PRO A 138 16.70 -28.47 1.14
C PRO A 138 16.78 -27.32 0.15
N VAL A 139 15.92 -26.32 0.34
CA VAL A 139 15.88 -25.12 -0.50
C VAL A 139 17.07 -24.22 -0.13
N ARG A 140 17.74 -23.65 -1.14
CA ARG A 140 18.84 -22.71 -0.92
C ARG A 140 18.30 -21.45 -0.24
N GLY A 141 18.77 -21.20 0.99
CA GLY A 141 18.29 -20.13 1.85
C GLY A 141 17.36 -20.71 2.92
N GLY A 142 17.83 -20.72 4.17
CA GLY A 142 17.05 -21.20 5.32
C GLY A 142 15.74 -20.44 5.54
N PRO A 143 15.00 -20.74 6.61
CA PRO A 143 13.74 -20.07 6.91
C PRO A 143 13.93 -18.56 6.92
N LYS A 144 13.20 -17.86 6.02
CA LYS A 144 13.19 -16.39 5.98
C LYS A 144 12.68 -15.90 7.34
N ALA A 145 13.38 -14.93 7.93
CA ALA A 145 12.97 -14.32 9.19
C ALA A 145 11.53 -13.81 9.10
N VAL A 146 10.71 -14.14 10.10
CA VAL A 146 9.34 -13.65 10.21
C VAL A 146 9.41 -12.16 10.52
N VAL A 147 9.08 -11.34 9.53
CA VAL A 147 8.99 -9.89 9.70
C VAL A 147 7.64 -9.51 10.30
N ASN A 148 7.64 -8.58 11.26
CA ASN A 148 6.40 -8.09 11.85
C ASN A 148 5.68 -7.18 10.85
N LYS A 149 4.44 -7.53 10.49
CA LYS A 149 3.58 -6.74 9.59
C LYS A 149 3.25 -5.34 10.15
N LYS A 150 3.42 -5.12 11.46
CA LYS A 150 3.16 -3.82 12.11
C LYS A 150 4.33 -2.83 12.05
N THR A 151 5.50 -3.23 11.56
CA THR A 151 6.73 -2.41 11.60
C THR A 151 6.53 -1.00 11.04
N ASN A 152 5.83 -0.88 9.92
CA ASN A 152 5.66 0.39 9.22
C ASN A 152 4.39 1.16 9.62
N MET A 153 3.52 0.60 10.47
CA MET A 153 2.23 1.20 10.80
C MET A 153 2.34 2.57 11.50
N HIS A 154 3.48 2.86 12.12
CA HIS A 154 3.79 4.16 12.72
C HIS A 154 3.62 5.35 11.75
N ILE A 155 3.76 5.13 10.43
CA ILE A 155 3.58 6.18 9.42
C ILE A 155 2.14 6.68 9.38
N PHE A 156 1.14 5.82 9.64
CA PHE A 156 -0.26 6.25 9.73
C PHE A 156 -0.51 7.09 10.98
N ILE A 157 0.10 6.71 12.09
CA ILE A 157 0.01 7.46 13.34
C ILE A 157 0.65 8.84 13.16
N GLU A 158 1.86 8.91 12.60
CA GLU A 158 2.53 10.19 12.29
C GLU A 158 1.69 11.06 11.36
N SER A 159 1.10 10.46 10.32
CA SER A 159 0.26 11.17 9.35
C SER A 159 -1.04 11.69 9.98
N GLY A 160 -1.62 10.99 10.96
CA GLY A 160 -2.85 11.41 11.64
C GLY A 160 -2.66 12.53 12.66
N LEU A 161 -1.44 12.72 13.15
CA LEU A 161 -1.07 13.72 14.15
C LEU A 161 -0.62 15.07 13.54
N ARG A 162 -0.50 15.14 12.22
CA ARG A 162 0.11 16.24 11.49
C ARG A 162 -0.93 17.04 10.72
#